data_AF-A0A1G5S6U0-F1
#
_entry.id   AF-A0A1G5S6U0-F1
#
_cell.length_a   1.000
_cell.length_b   1.000
_cell.length_c   1.000
_cell.angle_alpha   90.00
_cell.angle_beta   90.00
_cell.angle_gamma   90.00
#
_symmetry.space_group_name_H-M   'P 1'
#
loop_
_entity.id
_entity.type
_entity.pdbx_description
1 polymer ?
#
loop_
_entity_poly.entity_id
_entity_poly.type
_entity_poly.pdbx_seq_one_letter_code
_entity_poly.pdbx_strand_id
1 'polypeptide(L)'
;MVIVNHVTIGRHFFEKVHSLTLLSNRIILLIYIFTILVNIFRGDCLHITYKTKTLEKECIDISKATRSYGLNCARILHRRIRELKASESVEEMIQHKIGRCHALKGNYDGKYALDLEHPFRLILERVSSNDTTCGIQIVLLLEVKDYHGQ
;
A
#
# COMPACT_ATOMS: atom_id res chain seq x y z
N MET A 1 -22.22 -38.96 -2.73
CA MET A 1 -21.64 -37.97 -1.80
C MET A 1 -20.18 -37.80 -2.16
N VAL A 2 -19.84 -36.81 -2.98
CA VAL A 2 -18.46 -36.40 -3.27
C VAL A 2 -18.46 -34.88 -3.32
N ILE A 3 -17.76 -34.28 -2.36
CA ILE A 3 -17.48 -32.85 -2.27
C ILE A 3 -16.28 -32.58 -3.19
N VAL A 4 -16.39 -31.62 -4.11
CA VAL A 4 -15.23 -31.06 -4.81
C VAL A 4 -15.36 -29.53 -4.93
N ASN A 5 -14.81 -28.87 -3.92
CA ASN A 5 -13.86 -27.75 -3.95
C ASN A 5 -14.07 -26.62 -4.98
N HIS A 6 -14.52 -25.49 -4.43
CA HIS A 6 -14.75 -24.19 -5.05
C HIS A 6 -13.45 -23.38 -5.33
N VAL A 7 -12.39 -24.01 -5.85
CA VAL A 7 -11.03 -23.39 -5.97
C VAL A 7 -10.48 -23.36 -7.42
N THR A 8 -11.25 -23.75 -8.43
CA THR A 8 -10.72 -23.85 -9.81
C THR A 8 -11.04 -22.63 -10.70
N ILE A 9 -11.93 -21.73 -10.27
CA ILE A 9 -12.40 -20.59 -11.10
C ILE A 9 -11.35 -19.45 -11.15
N GLY A 10 -10.50 -19.31 -10.13
CA GLY A 10 -9.51 -18.22 -10.05
C GLY A 10 -8.30 -18.36 -10.96
N ARG A 11 -7.81 -19.60 -11.22
CA ARG A 11 -6.62 -19.80 -12.06
C ARG A 11 -6.91 -19.63 -13.55
N HIS A 12 -8.11 -20.00 -14.00
CA HIS A 12 -8.50 -19.85 -15.39
C HIS A 12 -8.76 -18.38 -15.79
N PHE A 13 -9.10 -17.53 -14.83
CA PHE A 13 -9.21 -16.09 -15.04
C PHE A 13 -7.80 -15.45 -15.17
N PHE A 14 -6.88 -15.80 -14.29
CA PHE A 14 -5.53 -15.22 -14.25
C PHE A 14 -4.68 -15.53 -15.50
N GLU A 15 -4.73 -16.77 -16.00
CA GLU A 15 -4.03 -17.16 -17.25
C GLU A 15 -4.58 -16.43 -18.49
N LYS A 16 -5.89 -16.10 -18.49
CA LYS A 16 -6.53 -15.35 -19.59
C LYS A 16 -6.14 -13.86 -19.58
N VAL A 17 -5.88 -13.28 -18.40
CA VAL A 17 -5.40 -11.90 -18.26
C VAL A 17 -3.96 -11.76 -18.77
N HIS A 18 -3.12 -12.79 -18.60
CA HIS A 18 -1.74 -12.77 -19.10
C HIS A 18 -1.67 -12.89 -20.63
N SER A 19 -2.53 -13.70 -21.25
CA SER A 19 -2.66 -13.83 -22.71
C SER A 19 -3.15 -12.55 -23.43
N LEU A 20 -3.79 -11.62 -22.73
CA LEU A 20 -4.26 -10.35 -23.30
C LEU A 20 -3.21 -9.23 -23.33
N THR A 21 -2.01 -9.46 -22.79
CA THR A 21 -0.92 -8.46 -22.76
C THR A 21 -0.19 -8.26 -24.10
N LEU A 22 -0.62 -8.95 -25.16
CA LEU A 22 -0.15 -8.74 -26.54
C LEU A 22 -1.17 -7.99 -27.43
N LEU A 23 -2.23 -7.40 -26.88
CA LEU A 23 -3.14 -6.54 -27.64
C LEU A 23 -2.85 -5.06 -27.42
N SER A 24 -2.29 -4.44 -28.45
CA SER A 24 -2.32 -3.00 -28.76
C SER A 24 -1.84 -2.05 -27.66
N ASN A 25 -0.73 -1.34 -27.94
CA ASN A 25 -0.26 -0.20 -27.15
C ASN A 25 -1.37 0.82 -26.83
N ARG A 26 -2.46 0.88 -27.62
CA ARG A 26 -3.60 1.78 -27.39
C ARG A 26 -4.52 1.30 -26.26
N ILE A 27 -4.68 -0.01 -26.05
CA ILE A 27 -5.50 -0.54 -24.94
C ILE A 27 -4.79 -0.29 -23.61
N ILE A 28 -3.48 -0.53 -23.55
CA ILE A 28 -2.66 -0.23 -22.36
C ILE A 28 -2.71 1.28 -22.06
N LEU A 29 -2.58 2.13 -23.08
CA LEU A 29 -2.69 3.58 -22.93
C LEU A 29 -4.09 4.00 -22.44
N LEU A 30 -5.16 3.38 -22.93
CA LEU A 30 -6.53 3.65 -22.48
C LEU A 30 -6.75 3.21 -21.03
N ILE A 31 -6.24 2.04 -20.63
CA ILE A 31 -6.30 1.58 -19.23
C ILE A 31 -5.51 2.53 -18.33
N TYR A 32 -4.34 2.99 -18.77
CA TYR A 32 -3.53 3.95 -18.03
C TYR A 32 -4.21 5.32 -17.90
N ILE A 33 -4.78 5.85 -18.98
CA ILE A 33 -5.56 7.10 -18.98
C ILE A 33 -6.80 6.96 -18.12
N PHE A 34 -7.53 5.85 -18.21
CA PHE A 34 -8.69 5.57 -17.37
C PHE A 34 -8.29 5.52 -15.89
N THR A 35 -7.19 4.87 -15.56
CA THR A 35 -6.67 4.85 -14.18
C THR A 35 -6.32 6.25 -13.69
N ILE A 36 -5.64 7.07 -14.51
CA ILE A 36 -5.35 8.47 -14.18
C ILE A 36 -6.64 9.28 -14.02
N LEU A 37 -7.60 9.12 -14.93
CA LEU A 37 -8.87 9.84 -14.92
C LEU A 37 -9.68 9.50 -13.67
N VAL A 38 -9.81 8.21 -13.35
CA VAL A 38 -10.48 7.76 -12.13
C VAL A 38 -9.77 8.30 -10.89
N ASN A 39 -8.44 8.37 -10.88
CA ASN A 39 -7.70 9.01 -9.77
C ASN A 39 -7.89 10.54 -9.70
N ILE A 40 -8.09 11.24 -10.83
CA ILE A 40 -8.40 12.69 -10.84
C ILE A 40 -9.82 12.96 -10.31
N PHE A 41 -10.78 12.08 -10.59
CA PHE A 41 -12.15 12.20 -10.07
C PHE A 41 -12.31 11.71 -8.62
N ARG A 42 -11.35 10.92 -8.11
CA ARG A 42 -11.30 10.53 -6.70
C ARG A 42 -10.81 11.71 -5.87
N GLY A 43 -11.71 12.33 -5.11
CA GLY A 43 -11.33 13.32 -4.10
C GLY A 43 -10.44 12.66 -3.03
N ASP A 44 -9.32 13.30 -2.70
CA ASP A 44 -8.34 12.81 -1.73
C ASP A 44 -9.00 12.60 -0.35
N CYS A 45 -9.40 11.37 0.00
CA CYS A 45 -10.08 11.08 1.26
C CYS A 45 -9.13 10.58 2.38
N LEU A 46 -7.89 10.22 2.05
CA LEU A 46 -6.91 9.72 3.01
C LEU A 46 -5.99 10.83 3.56
N HIS A 47 -6.17 11.24 4.83
CA HIS A 47 -5.35 12.27 5.47
C HIS A 47 -4.08 11.70 6.13
N ILE A 48 -2.93 11.89 5.49
CA ILE A 48 -1.65 11.38 5.99
C ILE A 48 -1.07 12.33 7.04
N THR A 49 -0.84 11.85 8.28
CA THR A 49 -0.04 12.58 9.27
C THR A 49 1.26 11.85 9.56
N TYR A 50 2.13 12.49 10.34
CA TYR A 50 3.42 11.93 10.69
C TYR A 50 3.76 12.13 12.16
N LYS A 51 4.10 11.04 12.87
CA LYS A 51 4.58 11.00 14.27
C LYS A 51 5.78 11.91 14.53
N THR A 52 6.69 12.06 13.56
CA THR A 52 7.86 12.93 13.69
C THR A 52 8.09 13.75 12.43
N LYS A 53 8.59 14.98 12.60
CA LYS A 53 9.00 15.87 11.49
C LYS A 53 10.16 15.29 10.67
N THR A 54 11.01 14.48 11.29
CA THR A 54 12.12 13.82 10.58
C THR A 54 11.57 12.87 9.53
N LEU A 55 10.59 12.04 9.90
CA LEU A 55 10.11 11.04 8.98
C LEU A 55 9.13 11.60 7.95
N GLU A 56 8.39 12.64 8.31
CA GLU A 56 7.69 13.46 7.31
C GLU A 56 8.65 13.89 6.19
N LYS A 57 9.82 14.42 6.54
CA LYS A 57 10.82 14.82 5.55
C LYS A 57 11.36 13.65 4.74
N GLU A 58 11.55 12.48 5.33
CA GLU A 58 11.98 11.27 4.60
C GLU A 58 10.91 10.80 3.60
N CYS A 59 9.63 10.89 3.97
CA CYS A 59 8.50 10.55 3.11
C CYS A 59 8.27 11.55 1.97
N ILE A 60 8.73 12.80 2.13
CA ILE A 60 8.57 13.88 1.13
C ILE A 60 9.81 14.05 0.25
N ASP A 61 11.01 13.95 0.82
CA ASP A 61 12.28 14.16 0.13
C ASP A 61 13.05 12.83 0.01
N ILE A 62 13.13 12.33 -1.23
CA ILE A 62 13.82 11.07 -1.53
C ILE A 62 15.31 11.11 -1.17
N SER A 63 15.95 12.27 -1.18
CA SER A 63 17.35 12.42 -0.80
C SER A 63 17.55 12.16 0.68
N LYS A 64 16.58 12.55 1.52
CA LYS A 64 16.58 12.26 2.96
C LYS A 64 16.38 10.78 3.21
N ALA A 65 15.36 10.18 2.59
CA ALA A 65 15.14 8.74 2.70
C ALA A 65 16.33 7.92 2.18
N THR A 66 16.99 8.35 1.11
CA THR A 66 18.17 7.66 0.57
C THR A 66 19.34 7.68 1.55
N ARG A 67 19.53 8.78 2.28
CA ARG A 67 20.57 8.86 3.33
C ARG A 67 20.26 7.95 4.52
N SER A 68 18.99 7.81 4.90
CA SER A 68 18.57 7.00 6.05
C SER A 68 18.48 5.50 5.74
N TYR A 69 18.01 5.13 4.54
CA TYR A 69 17.60 3.76 4.21
C TYR A 69 18.23 3.17 2.95
N GLY A 70 19.04 3.95 2.22
CA GLY A 70 19.54 3.56 0.90
C GLY A 70 18.54 3.81 -0.23
N LEU A 71 19.03 3.83 -1.47
CA LEU A 71 18.27 4.26 -2.66
C LEU A 71 17.06 3.36 -2.95
N ASN A 72 17.25 2.04 -2.85
CA ASN A 72 16.20 1.06 -3.16
C ASN A 72 15.04 1.17 -2.18
N CYS A 73 15.31 1.11 -0.88
CA CYS A 73 14.33 1.31 0.17
C CYS A 73 13.62 2.66 0.05
N ALA A 74 14.36 3.76 -0.20
CA ALA A 74 13.79 5.09 -0.40
C ALA A 74 12.78 5.15 -1.56
N ARG A 75 13.10 4.50 -2.68
CA ARG A 75 12.20 4.40 -3.84
C ARG A 75 10.93 3.61 -3.51
N ILE A 76 11.05 2.52 -2.75
CA ILE A 76 9.89 1.74 -2.32
C ILE A 76 9.04 2.53 -1.33
N LEU A 77 9.65 3.23 -0.37
CA LEU A 77 8.96 4.10 0.59
C LEU A 77 8.12 5.15 -0.14
N HIS A 78 8.73 5.90 -1.07
CA HIS A 78 8.02 6.92 -1.86
C HIS A 78 6.91 6.32 -2.73
N ARG A 79 7.10 5.09 -3.23
CA ARG A 79 6.02 4.35 -3.90
C ARG A 79 4.86 4.05 -2.93
N ARG A 80 5.14 3.58 -1.70
CA ARG A 80 4.08 3.32 -0.69
C ARG A 80 3.32 4.58 -0.33
N ILE A 81 4.00 5.72 -0.18
CA ILE A 81 3.33 6.99 0.11
C ILE A 81 2.38 7.38 -1.04
N ARG A 82 2.77 7.17 -2.30
CA ARG A 82 1.86 7.42 -3.45
C ARG A 82 0.70 6.44 -3.50
N GLU A 83 0.94 5.16 -3.23
CA GLU A 83 -0.10 4.14 -3.16
C GLU A 83 -1.12 4.47 -2.06
N LEU A 84 -0.66 4.89 -0.89
CA LEU A 84 -1.50 5.37 0.21
C LEU A 84 -2.35 6.56 -0.27
N LYS A 85 -1.73 7.62 -0.79
CA LYS A 85 -2.46 8.80 -1.29
C LYS A 85 -3.51 8.48 -2.35
N ALA A 86 -3.28 7.44 -3.15
CA ALA A 86 -4.21 6.99 -4.20
C ALA A 86 -5.29 6.03 -3.70
N SER A 87 -5.20 5.55 -2.45
CA SER A 87 -6.15 4.61 -1.86
C SER A 87 -7.23 5.36 -1.08
N GLU A 88 -8.45 4.89 -1.18
CA GLU A 88 -9.59 5.39 -0.41
C GLU A 88 -9.51 4.95 1.05
N SER A 89 -8.95 3.75 1.30
CA SER A 89 -8.77 3.25 2.66
C SER A 89 -7.62 2.25 2.85
N VAL A 90 -7.23 1.99 4.11
CA VAL A 90 -6.27 0.91 4.43
C VAL A 90 -6.89 -0.46 4.14
N GLU A 91 -8.19 -0.59 4.36
CA GLU A 91 -8.97 -1.78 4.05
C GLU A 91 -8.92 -2.10 2.55
N GLU A 92 -9.02 -1.08 1.68
CA GLU A 92 -8.80 -1.23 0.24
C GLU A 92 -7.39 -1.76 -0.06
N MET A 93 -6.35 -1.20 0.59
CA MET A 93 -4.98 -1.68 0.42
C MET A 93 -4.81 -3.16 0.82
N ILE A 94 -5.48 -3.61 1.89
CA ILE A 94 -5.47 -5.01 2.34
C ILE A 94 -6.20 -5.91 1.36
N GLN A 95 -7.37 -5.48 0.89
CA GLN A 95 -8.21 -6.20 -0.06
C GLN A 95 -7.47 -6.44 -1.37
N HIS A 96 -6.82 -5.40 -1.89
CA HIS A 96 -6.08 -5.44 -3.16
C HIS A 96 -4.61 -5.83 -3.00
N LYS A 97 -4.15 -6.14 -1.78
CA LYS A 97 -2.77 -6.51 -1.46
C LYS A 97 -1.74 -5.46 -1.92
N ILE A 98 -2.15 -4.19 -1.95
CA ILE A 98 -1.27 -3.07 -2.31
C ILE A 98 -0.12 -3.06 -1.32
N GLY A 99 1.10 -3.12 -1.85
CA GLY A 99 2.32 -3.19 -1.05
C GLY A 99 2.41 -4.29 -0.01
N ARG A 100 1.70 -5.40 -0.22
CA ARG A 100 1.62 -6.52 0.73
C ARG A 100 1.05 -6.07 2.08
N CYS A 101 0.12 -5.12 2.04
CA CYS A 101 -0.56 -4.63 3.24
C CYS A 101 -1.21 -5.77 4.02
N HIS A 102 -0.94 -5.83 5.32
CA HIS A 102 -1.54 -6.79 6.24
C HIS A 102 -1.70 -6.19 7.62
N ALA A 103 -2.74 -6.63 8.34
CA ALA A 103 -2.92 -6.30 9.75
C ALA A 103 -1.85 -7.00 10.60
N LEU A 104 -1.33 -6.29 11.59
CA LEU A 104 -0.47 -6.85 12.63
C LEU A 104 -1.32 -7.43 13.77
N LYS A 105 -0.69 -8.22 14.64
CA LYS A 105 -1.36 -8.92 15.76
C LYS A 105 -0.60 -8.69 17.07
N GLY A 106 -1.24 -9.01 18.19
CA GLY A 106 -0.64 -8.89 19.53
C GLY A 106 -0.47 -7.43 19.95
N ASN A 107 0.73 -7.04 20.37
CA ASN A 107 1.00 -5.66 20.83
C ASN A 107 0.83 -4.58 19.74
N TYR A 108 0.68 -5.00 18.48
CA TYR A 108 0.46 -4.13 17.33
C TYR A 108 -0.96 -4.29 16.75
N ASP A 109 -1.91 -4.83 17.52
CA ASP A 109 -3.31 -4.89 17.09
C ASP A 109 -3.85 -3.49 16.75
N GLY A 110 -4.70 -3.41 15.72
CA GLY A 110 -5.15 -2.13 15.14
C GLY A 110 -4.12 -1.41 14.26
N LYS A 111 -2.92 -1.99 14.05
CA LYS A 111 -1.90 -1.49 13.11
C LYS A 111 -1.75 -2.38 11.89
N TYR A 112 -1.18 -1.82 10.84
CA TYR A 112 -0.99 -2.45 9.54
C TYR A 112 0.45 -2.28 9.07
N ALA A 113 0.94 -3.19 8.24
CA ALA A 113 2.29 -3.14 7.69
C ALA A 113 2.29 -3.25 6.16
N LEU A 114 3.09 -2.42 5.52
CA LEU A 114 3.45 -2.45 4.10
C LEU A 114 4.94 -2.82 3.97
N ASP A 115 5.26 -3.73 3.07
CA ASP A 115 6.66 -4.16 2.90
C ASP A 115 7.46 -3.10 2.12
N LEU A 116 8.66 -2.79 2.63
CA LEU A 116 9.70 -2.01 1.96
C LEU A 116 10.81 -2.95 1.44
N GLU A 117 12.06 -2.51 1.41
CA GLU A 117 13.21 -3.39 1.21
C GLU A 117 13.52 -4.11 2.53
N HIS A 118 13.67 -5.44 2.51
CA HIS A 118 13.97 -6.21 3.73
C HIS A 118 15.23 -5.63 4.41
N PRO A 119 15.23 -5.45 5.75
CA PRO A 119 14.21 -5.85 6.72
C PRO A 119 13.11 -4.81 7.03
N PHE A 120 13.04 -3.72 6.29
CA PHE A 120 12.17 -2.58 6.60
C PHE A 120 10.70 -2.82 6.23
N ARG A 121 9.80 -2.27 7.07
CA ARG A 121 8.35 -2.23 6.84
C ARG A 121 7.78 -0.88 7.24
N LEU A 122 6.80 -0.40 6.48
CA LEU A 122 5.98 0.77 6.78
C LEU A 122 4.77 0.39 7.61
N ILE A 123 4.77 0.84 8.87
CA ILE A 123 3.67 0.62 9.80
C ILE A 123 2.68 1.79 9.70
N LEU A 124 1.40 1.47 9.72
CA LEU A 124 0.27 2.39 9.71
C LEU A 124 -0.60 2.10 10.93
N GLU A 125 -1.12 3.12 11.59
CA GLU A 125 -2.14 3.00 12.63
C GLU A 125 -3.32 3.87 12.23
N ARG A 126 -4.53 3.30 12.34
CA ARG A 126 -5.75 4.06 12.10
C ARG A 126 -5.98 4.97 13.30
N VAL A 127 -6.16 6.27 13.07
CA VAL A 127 -6.68 7.18 14.09
C VAL A 127 -8.06 7.62 13.67
N SER A 128 -9.02 7.45 14.56
CA SER A 128 -10.37 7.99 14.41
C SER A 128 -10.34 9.46 14.82
N SER A 129 -10.51 10.38 13.86
CA SER A 129 -10.93 11.74 14.19
C SER A 129 -12.43 11.75 14.45
N ASN A 130 -12.85 12.49 15.46
CA ASN A 130 -14.22 12.66 15.94
C ASN A 130 -15.12 13.51 15.02
N ASP A 131 -14.63 13.90 13.84
CA ASP A 131 -15.41 14.57 12.81
C ASP A 131 -15.92 13.57 11.78
N THR A 132 -17.16 13.78 11.34
CA THR A 132 -17.93 12.93 10.41
C THR A 132 -17.39 13.05 8.97
N THR A 133 -16.09 12.87 8.81
CA THR A 133 -15.38 12.77 7.54
C THR A 133 -14.48 11.56 7.66
N CYS A 134 -14.59 10.61 6.72
CA CYS A 134 -13.87 9.34 6.75
C CYS A 134 -12.37 9.55 6.43
N GLY A 135 -11.66 10.26 7.30
CA GLY A 135 -10.23 10.53 7.20
C GLY A 135 -9.47 9.42 7.94
N ILE A 136 -8.73 8.61 7.21
CA ILE A 136 -7.76 7.70 7.81
C ILE A 136 -6.52 8.52 8.11
N GLN A 137 -6.09 8.54 9.36
CA GLN A 137 -4.80 9.05 9.75
C GLN A 137 -3.72 8.01 9.43
N ILE A 138 -2.67 8.41 8.74
CA ILE A 138 -1.45 7.61 8.66
C ILE A 138 -0.60 7.92 9.89
N VAL A 139 -0.22 6.92 10.67
CA VAL A 139 0.77 7.08 11.75
C VAL A 139 2.04 6.31 11.37
N LEU A 140 2.99 7.06 10.83
CA LEU A 140 4.44 6.92 10.90
C LEU A 140 5.12 5.58 11.25
N LEU A 141 5.87 5.14 10.24
CA LEU A 141 7.05 4.26 10.17
C LEU A 141 8.01 4.34 11.39
N LEU A 142 8.32 3.20 12.00
CA LEU A 142 9.65 2.91 12.55
C LEU A 142 9.78 1.41 12.81
N GLU A 143 10.83 0.85 12.19
CA GLU A 143 11.60 -0.30 12.64
C GLU A 143 10.79 -1.57 13.01
N VAL A 144 10.63 -2.50 12.05
CA VAL A 144 10.62 -3.91 12.47
C VAL A 144 12.08 -4.26 12.69
N LYS A 145 12.53 -4.09 13.94
CA LYS A 145 13.65 -4.88 14.44
C LYS A 145 13.40 -6.31 14.03
N ASP A 146 14.40 -6.90 13.40
CA ASP A 146 14.39 -8.28 13.00
C ASP A 146 14.02 -9.14 14.21
N TYR A 147 12.77 -9.61 14.27
CA TYR A 147 12.31 -10.57 15.29
C TYR A 147 12.75 -11.96 14.84
N HIS A 148 14.04 -12.15 14.61
CA HIS A 148 14.67 -13.45 14.74
C HIS A 148 15.15 -13.59 16.20
N GLY A 149 14.19 -13.95 17.08
CA GLY A 149 14.45 -14.60 18.37
C GLY A 149 14.47 -13.72 19.63
N GLN A 150 13.35 -13.72 20.38
CA GLN A 150 13.24 -14.17 21.79
C GLN A 150 11.77 -14.15 22.22
#